data_AF-A0A835RFP9-F1
#
_entry.id   AF-A0A835RFP9-F1
#
_cell.length_a   1.000
_cell.length_b   1.000
_cell.length_c   1.000
_cell.angle_alpha   90.00
_cell.angle_beta   90.00
_cell.angle_gamma   90.00
#
_symmetry.space_group_name_H-M   'P 1'
#
loop_
_entity.id
_entity.type
_entity.pdbx_description
1 polymer ?
#
loop_
_entity_poly.entity_id
_entity_poly.type
_entity_poly.pdbx_seq_one_letter_code
_entity_poly.pdbx_strand_id
1 'polypeptide(L)'
;MSWEEKRKLERNAESVSSEMFAECQELLQMFGLPYIIAPMEAEAQCAYMEMIHLVDGVVTDDSDVFLFGARNVYKNIFDDRKYVETYFMKDIESELGLSRDKLIRMALLLGSDYTEGVR
;
A
#
# COMPACT_ATOMS: atom_id res chain seq x y z
N MET A 1 27.02 -2.69 -9.36
CA MET A 1 25.78 -2.14 -8.78
C MET A 1 25.08 -3.24 -8.02
N SER A 2 24.95 -3.03 -6.71
CA SER A 2 24.12 -3.81 -5.81
C SER A 2 22.66 -3.81 -6.28
N TRP A 3 21.91 -4.85 -5.94
CA TRP A 3 20.47 -4.94 -6.21
C TRP A 3 19.68 -3.78 -5.59
N GLU A 4 20.11 -3.29 -4.43
CA GLU A 4 19.52 -2.12 -3.77
C GLU A 4 19.79 -0.82 -4.53
N GLU A 5 20.98 -0.67 -5.10
CA GLU A 5 21.33 0.50 -5.92
C GLU A 5 20.52 0.52 -7.22
N LYS A 6 20.26 -0.64 -7.83
CA LYS A 6 19.36 -0.76 -8.98
C LYS A 6 17.93 -0.35 -8.63
N ARG A 7 17.37 -0.89 -7.54
CA ARG A 7 16.00 -0.59 -7.09
C ARG A 7 15.81 0.88 -6.72
N LYS A 8 16.84 1.50 -6.15
CA LYS A 8 16.86 2.94 -5.81
C LYS A 8 17.00 3.83 -7.05
N LEU A 9 17.72 3.38 -8.07
CA LEU A 9 17.81 4.09 -9.36
C LEU A 9 16.51 3.98 -10.17
N GLU A 10 15.84 2.82 -10.12
CA GLU A 10 14.52 2.62 -10.75
C GLU A 10 13.44 3.50 -10.10
N ARG A 11 13.34 3.53 -8.76
CA ARG A 11 12.44 4.45 -8.03
C ARG A 11 12.68 5.93 -8.34
N ASN A 12 13.94 6.34 -8.54
CA ASN A 12 14.27 7.72 -8.88
C ASN A 12 13.99 8.07 -10.36
N ALA A 13 13.94 7.08 -11.24
CA ALA A 13 13.56 7.26 -12.64
C ALA A 13 12.04 7.39 -12.82
N GLU A 14 11.24 6.87 -11.88
CA GLU A 14 9.78 6.99 -11.80
C GLU A 14 9.31 8.24 -11.02
N SER A 15 9.98 9.39 -11.14
CA SER A 15 9.46 10.60 -10.51
C SER A 15 8.15 11.00 -11.20
N VAL A 16 7.02 10.86 -10.50
CA VAL A 16 5.70 11.31 -10.97
C VAL A 16 5.76 12.80 -11.25
N SER A 17 5.58 13.19 -12.52
CA SER A 17 5.56 14.61 -12.89
C SER A 17 4.23 15.24 -12.46
N SER A 18 4.24 16.56 -12.26
CA SER A 18 3.00 17.31 -12.01
C SER A 18 2.01 17.21 -13.17
N GLU A 19 2.52 17.00 -14.40
CA GLU A 19 1.72 16.80 -15.60
C GLU A 19 1.01 15.44 -15.55
N MET A 20 1.73 14.36 -15.26
CA MET A 20 1.14 13.02 -15.08
C MET A 20 0.07 13.01 -13.99
N PHE A 21 0.31 13.74 -12.89
CA PHE A 21 -0.67 13.86 -11.81
C PHE A 21 -1.98 14.51 -12.29
N ALA A 22 -1.88 15.63 -13.03
CA ALA A 22 -3.03 16.32 -13.59
C ALA A 22 -3.78 15.49 -14.64
N GLU A 23 -3.06 14.83 -15.54
CA GLU A 23 -3.64 13.96 -16.58
C GLU A 23 -4.40 12.78 -15.97
N CYS A 24 -3.85 12.13 -14.93
CA CYS A 24 -4.54 11.07 -14.20
C CYS A 24 -5.82 11.57 -13.53
N GLN A 25 -5.80 12.76 -12.92
CA GLN A 25 -6.99 13.35 -12.29
C GLN A 25 -8.09 13.66 -13.32
N GLU A 26 -7.71 14.22 -14.48
CA GLU A 26 -8.63 14.49 -15.58
C GLU A 26 -9.25 13.20 -16.13
N LEU A 27 -8.44 12.17 -16.32
CA LEU A 27 -8.91 10.86 -16.76
C LEU A 27 -9.94 10.28 -15.79
N LEU A 28 -9.65 10.28 -14.49
CA LEU A 28 -10.59 9.80 -13.46
C LEU A 28 -11.92 10.57 -13.50
N GLN A 29 -11.87 11.90 -13.67
CA GLN A 29 -13.07 12.73 -13.82
C GLN A 29 -13.88 12.37 -15.07
N MET A 30 -13.23 12.11 -16.20
CA MET A 30 -13.89 11.69 -17.44
C MET A 30 -14.61 10.34 -17.29
N PHE A 31 -14.04 9.42 -16.51
CA PHE A 31 -14.68 8.13 -16.18
C PHE A 31 -15.73 8.23 -15.07
N GLY A 32 -15.92 9.40 -14.46
CA GLY A 32 -16.83 9.58 -13.32
C GLY A 32 -16.36 8.88 -12.03
N LEU A 33 -15.05 8.61 -11.93
CA LEU A 33 -14.44 7.97 -10.77
C LEU A 33 -14.02 9.02 -9.74
N PRO A 34 -14.51 8.95 -8.48
CA PRO A 34 -14.10 9.88 -7.45
C PRO A 34 -12.66 9.61 -7.02
N TYR A 35 -11.94 10.68 -6.70
CA TYR A 35 -10.63 10.60 -6.06
C TYR A 35 -10.53 11.63 -4.92
N ILE A 36 -9.58 11.40 -4.04
CA ILE A 36 -9.18 12.35 -2.99
C ILE A 36 -7.66 12.52 -3.03
N ILE A 37 -7.17 13.63 -2.49
CA ILE A 37 -5.74 13.86 -2.29
C ILE A 37 -5.46 13.58 -0.82
N ALA A 38 -4.66 12.55 -0.55
CA ALA A 38 -4.20 12.26 0.80
C ALA A 38 -3.32 13.42 1.31
N PRO A 39 -3.38 13.76 2.61
CA PRO A 39 -2.53 14.81 3.18
C PRO A 39 -1.04 14.44 3.14
N MET A 40 -0.74 13.14 3.18
CA MET A 40 0.60 12.55 3.11
C MET A 40 0.48 11.21 2.36
N GLU A 41 0.67 10.09 3.04
CA GLU A 41 0.69 8.76 2.44
C GLU A 41 -0.70 8.27 2.02
N ALA A 42 -0.82 7.84 0.76
CA ALA A 42 -2.07 7.32 0.22
C ALA A 42 -2.51 6.04 0.95
N GLU A 43 -1.57 5.15 1.26
CA GLU A 43 -1.82 3.90 2.00
C GLU A 43 -2.46 4.14 3.37
N ALA A 44 -1.92 5.13 4.10
CA ALA A 44 -2.43 5.51 5.40
C ALA A 44 -3.86 6.07 5.30
N GLN A 45 -4.12 6.88 4.28
CA GLN A 45 -5.45 7.42 4.03
C GLN A 45 -6.46 6.32 3.67
N CYS A 46 -6.08 5.37 2.81
CA CYS A 46 -6.91 4.23 2.43
C CYS A 46 -7.21 3.32 3.63
N ALA A 47 -6.19 2.99 4.44
CA ALA A 47 -6.36 2.24 5.68
C ALA A 47 -7.32 2.95 6.64
N TYR A 48 -7.20 4.27 6.79
CA TYR A 48 -8.12 5.05 7.61
C TYR A 48 -9.56 5.00 7.10
N MET A 49 -9.78 5.13 5.79
CA MET A 49 -11.10 5.03 5.18
C MET A 49 -11.75 3.67 5.40
N GLU A 50 -10.98 2.57 5.33
CA GLU A 50 -11.47 1.22 5.66
C GLU A 50 -11.81 1.09 7.14
N MET A 51 -10.95 1.61 8.03
CA MET A 51 -11.18 1.58 9.48
C MET A 51 -12.48 2.28 9.89
N ILE A 52 -12.82 3.41 9.24
CA ILE A 52 -14.07 4.15 9.51
C ILE A 52 -15.27 3.64 8.70
N HIS A 53 -15.12 2.52 7.98
CA HIS A 53 -16.17 1.91 7.15
C HIS A 53 -16.68 2.77 5.99
N LEU A 54 -15.82 3.62 5.42
CA LEU A 54 -16.13 4.36 4.20
C LEU A 54 -15.88 3.52 2.93
N VAL A 55 -15.01 2.51 3.02
CA VAL A 55 -14.73 1.52 1.98
C VAL A 55 -14.65 0.12 2.60
N ASP A 56 -14.87 -0.93 1.80
CA ASP A 56 -14.86 -2.32 2.27
C ASP A 56 -13.45 -2.92 2.37
N GLY A 57 -12.47 -2.34 1.67
CA GLY A 57 -11.08 -2.75 1.74
C GLY A 57 -10.16 -1.91 0.87
N VAL A 58 -8.88 -2.24 0.90
CA VAL A 58 -7.82 -1.50 0.20
C VAL A 58 -7.20 -2.38 -0.87
N VAL A 59 -7.11 -1.85 -2.09
CA VAL A 59 -6.36 -2.46 -3.18
C VAL A 59 -4.96 -1.85 -3.18
N THR A 60 -3.94 -2.64 -2.85
CA THR A 60 -2.53 -2.21 -2.90
C THR A 60 -1.60 -3.42 -2.88
N ASP A 61 -0.44 -3.29 -3.54
CA ASP A 61 0.62 -4.30 -3.49
C ASP A 61 1.66 -4.03 -2.39
N ASP A 62 1.58 -2.90 -1.71
CA ASP A 62 2.42 -2.57 -0.57
C ASP A 62 1.92 -3.25 0.72
N SER A 63 2.86 -3.65 1.57
CA SER A 63 2.56 -4.24 2.88
C SER A 63 2.42 -3.22 4.00
N ASP A 64 2.91 -1.99 3.83
CA ASP A 64 2.87 -0.96 4.87
C ASP A 64 1.42 -0.56 5.22
N VAL A 65 0.47 -0.78 4.31
CA VAL A 65 -0.98 -0.67 4.54
C VAL A 65 -1.47 -1.39 5.81
N PHE A 66 -0.89 -2.55 6.18
CA PHE A 66 -1.23 -3.26 7.41
C PHE A 66 -0.68 -2.56 8.65
N LEU A 67 0.48 -1.91 8.53
CA LEU A 67 1.08 -1.10 9.60
C LEU A 67 0.23 0.14 9.86
N PHE A 68 -0.42 0.69 8.83
CA PHE A 68 -1.40 1.77 8.95
C PHE A 68 -2.77 1.32 9.49
N GLY A 69 -3.04 0.00 9.46
CA GLY A 69 -4.18 -0.61 10.15
C GLY A 69 -5.30 -1.08 9.24
N ALA A 70 -5.07 -1.21 7.93
CA ALA A 70 -6.06 -1.84 7.05
C ALA A 70 -6.31 -3.29 7.45
N ARG A 71 -7.59 -3.69 7.40
CA ARG A 71 -8.01 -5.05 7.78
C ARG A 71 -8.29 -5.96 6.60
N ASN A 72 -8.75 -5.40 5.49
CA ASN A 72 -9.10 -6.15 4.27
C ASN A 72 -8.27 -5.61 3.11
N VAL A 73 -7.33 -6.41 2.61
CA VAL A 73 -6.40 -6.00 1.55
C VAL A 73 -6.47 -6.95 0.37
N TYR A 74 -6.52 -6.38 -0.83
CA TYR A 74 -6.60 -7.07 -2.11
C TYR A 74 -5.35 -6.77 -2.93
N LYS A 75 -4.56 -7.78 -3.26
CA LYS A 75 -3.33 -7.67 -4.04
C LYS A 75 -3.51 -8.25 -5.43
N ASN A 76 -2.71 -7.77 -6.39
CA ASN A 76 -2.67 -8.26 -7.77
C ASN A 76 -4.01 -8.16 -8.52
N ILE A 77 -4.85 -7.13 -8.23
CA ILE A 77 -6.17 -7.01 -8.88
C ILE A 77 -6.08 -6.71 -10.38
N PHE A 78 -4.98 -6.09 -10.81
CA PHE A 78 -4.70 -5.71 -12.19
C PHE A 78 -3.65 -6.61 -12.85
N ASP A 79 -3.22 -7.68 -12.18
CA ASP A 79 -2.31 -8.67 -12.75
C ASP A 79 -3.06 -9.49 -13.83
N ASP A 80 -2.34 -9.96 -14.85
CA ASP A 80 -2.85 -10.87 -15.89
C ASP A 80 -3.25 -12.25 -15.32
N ARG A 81 -2.84 -12.54 -14.09
CA ARG A 81 -3.29 -13.72 -13.34
C ARG A 81 -4.81 -13.69 -13.14
N LYS A 82 -5.43 -14.87 -13.25
CA LYS A 82 -6.89 -15.01 -13.14
C LYS A 82 -7.43 -15.02 -11.70
N TYR A 83 -6.64 -14.64 -10.70
CA TYR A 83 -7.08 -14.61 -9.31
C TYR A 83 -6.50 -13.41 -8.57
N VAL A 84 -7.31 -12.88 -7.66
CA VAL A 84 -6.93 -11.81 -6.73
C VAL A 84 -6.50 -12.47 -5.43
N GLU A 85 -5.40 -11.98 -4.84
CA GLU A 85 -4.98 -12.44 -3.52
C GLU A 85 -5.64 -11.58 -2.45
N THR A 86 -6.30 -12.23 -1.49
CA THR A 86 -6.99 -11.55 -0.38
C THR A 86 -6.27 -11.81 0.92
N TYR A 87 -5.99 -10.75 1.65
CA TYR A 87 -5.34 -10.80 2.95
C TYR A 87 -6.24 -10.11 3.97
N PHE A 88 -6.69 -10.89 4.95
CA PHE A 88 -7.51 -10.38 6.05
C PHE A 88 -6.67 -10.35 7.33
N MET A 89 -6.63 -9.20 7.99
CA MET A 89 -5.90 -9.03 9.25
C MET A 89 -6.39 -10.01 10.31
N LYS A 90 -7.69 -10.36 10.30
CA LYS A 90 -8.27 -11.39 11.16
C LYS A 90 -7.60 -12.76 10.96
N ASP A 91 -7.37 -13.14 9.70
CA ASP A 91 -6.77 -14.44 9.37
C ASP A 91 -5.29 -14.43 9.75
N ILE A 92 -4.58 -13.33 9.46
CA ILE A 92 -3.18 -13.10 9.89
C ILE A 92 -3.05 -13.22 11.42
N GLU A 93 -3.96 -12.61 12.18
CA GLU A 93 -3.95 -12.70 13.63
C GLU A 93 -4.27 -14.12 14.13
N SER A 94 -5.25 -14.79 13.53
CA SER A 94 -5.70 -16.10 14.00
C SER A 94 -4.78 -17.26 13.61
N GLU A 95 -4.16 -17.20 12.44
CA GLU A 95 -3.32 -18.28 11.89
C GLU A 95 -1.84 -18.08 12.25
N LEU A 96 -1.35 -16.84 12.26
CA LEU A 96 0.06 -16.52 12.52
C LEU A 96 0.30 -15.90 13.90
N GLY A 97 -0.76 -15.49 14.60
CA GLY A 97 -0.63 -14.82 15.90
C GLY A 97 -0.02 -13.42 15.79
N LEU A 98 -0.01 -12.82 14.59
CA LEU A 98 0.62 -11.53 14.30
C LEU A 98 -0.42 -10.41 14.38
N SER A 99 -0.46 -9.69 15.50
CA SER A 99 -1.23 -8.46 15.62
C SER A 99 -0.52 -7.29 14.94
N ARG A 100 -1.26 -6.19 14.71
CA ARG A 100 -0.68 -4.96 14.13
C ARG A 100 0.59 -4.48 14.85
N ASP A 101 0.60 -4.49 16.19
CA ASP A 101 1.80 -4.12 16.98
C ASP A 101 2.99 -5.04 16.69
N LYS A 102 2.75 -6.34 16.52
CA LYS A 102 3.80 -7.30 16.15
C LYS A 102 4.29 -7.09 14.72
N LEU A 103 3.39 -6.76 13.79
CA LEU A 103 3.77 -6.41 12.41
C LEU A 103 4.64 -5.15 12.38
N ILE A 104 4.30 -4.12 13.16
CA ILE A 104 5.12 -2.90 13.27
C ILE A 104 6.51 -3.24 13.82
N ARG A 105 6.60 -4.06 14.88
CA ARG A 105 7.89 -4.52 15.40
C ARG A 105 8.68 -5.30 14.37
N MET A 106 8.02 -6.14 13.59
CA MET A 106 8.65 -6.91 12.51
C MET A 106 9.17 -5.99 11.41
N ALA A 107 8.41 -4.98 10.99
CA ALA A 107 8.85 -3.96 10.04
C ALA A 107 10.07 -3.17 10.56
N LEU A 108 10.09 -2.81 11.85
CA LEU A 108 11.27 -2.18 12.48
C LEU A 108 12.53 -3.04 12.42
N LEU A 109 12.39 -4.37 12.42
CA LEU A 109 13.50 -5.31 12.35
C LEU A 109 13.91 -5.65 10.91
N LEU A 110 12.95 -5.87 10.02
CA LEU A 110 13.18 -6.29 8.63
C LEU A 110 13.50 -5.13 7.69
N GLY A 111 13.12 -3.91 8.09
CA GLY A 111 13.11 -2.74 7.24
C GLY A 111 11.72 -2.50 6.63
N SER A 112 11.42 -1.23 6.43
CA SER A 112 10.24 -0.74 5.72
C SER A 112 10.58 0.60 5.06
N ASP A 113 9.60 1.29 4.48
CA ASP A 113 9.86 2.63 3.92
C ASP A 113 10.29 3.66 4.99
N TYR A 114 10.11 3.35 6.27
CA TYR A 114 10.43 4.22 7.41
C TYR A 114 11.67 3.81 8.21
N THR A 115 12.29 2.67 7.89
CA THR A 115 13.42 2.13 8.68
C THR A 115 14.28 1.19 7.84
N GLU A 116 15.59 1.26 7.98
CA GLU A 116 16.51 0.34 7.28
C GLU A 116 16.49 -1.09 7.85
N GLY A 117 15.88 -1.29 9.01
CA GLY A 117 15.91 -2.57 9.72
C GLY A 117 17.23 -2.83 10.44
N VAL A 118 17.41 -4.06 10.91
CA VAL A 118 18.61 -4.52 11.62
C VAL A 118 19.45 -5.37 10.67
N ARG A 119 20.77 -5.11 10.64
CA ARG A 119 21.76 -5.90 9.87
C ARG A 119 22.37 -7.02 10.69
#